data_AF-R7UAM3-F1
#
_entry.id   AF-R7UAM3-F1
#
_cell.length_a   1.000
_cell.length_b   1.000
_cell.length_c   1.000
_cell.angle_alpha   90.00
_cell.angle_beta   90.00
_cell.angle_gamma   90.00
#
_symmetry.space_group_name_H-M   'P 1'
#
loop_
_entity.id
_entity.type
_entity.pdbx_description
1 polymer ?
#
loop_
_entity_poly.entity_id
_entity_poly.type
_entity_poly.pdbx_seq_one_letter_code
_entity_poly.pdbx_strand_id
1 'polypeptide(L)'
;KEVMTDVTLILPDQSAIPCHKVVLMAASPFFDTMFQSGLKEGAEQNIKLDFADSDIIKILVEFFYTGDIELTAENIKALVAGSEFLCCKHLRAHCEEYLVDTVDLS
;
A
#
# COMPACT_ATOMS: atom_id res chain seq x y z
N LYS A 1 10.35 9.12 -13.47
CA LYS A 1 9.83 10.08 -14.48
C LYS A 1 8.32 9.98 -14.40
N GLU A 2 7.64 11.06 -14.02
CA GLU A 2 6.17 11.10 -13.89
C GLU A 2 5.56 11.14 -15.29
N VAL A 3 5.20 9.97 -15.83
CA VAL A 3 4.60 9.86 -17.16
C VAL A 3 3.28 9.14 -16.98
N MET A 4 2.18 9.79 -17.35
CA MET A 4 0.81 9.23 -17.34
C MET A 4 0.22 8.89 -15.96
N THR A 5 0.75 9.45 -14.86
CA THR A 5 0.10 9.36 -13.54
C THR A 5 -1.23 10.11 -13.54
N ASP A 6 -2.27 9.51 -12.97
CA ASP A 6 -3.66 10.01 -12.96
C ASP A 6 -4.25 10.12 -11.54
N VAL A 7 -3.43 9.88 -10.52
CA VAL A 7 -3.74 10.11 -9.10
C VAL A 7 -2.47 10.46 -8.33
N THR A 8 -2.61 11.28 -7.29
CA THR A 8 -1.54 11.60 -6.35
C THR A 8 -1.95 11.16 -4.95
N LEU A 9 -1.11 10.35 -4.31
CA LEU A 9 -1.30 9.96 -2.91
C LEU A 9 -0.63 11.00 -2.01
N ILE A 10 -1.36 11.56 -1.06
CA ILE A 10 -0.85 12.52 -0.07
C ILE A 10 -0.66 11.76 1.25
N LEU A 11 0.58 11.74 1.73
CA LEU A 11 0.98 10.96 2.90
C LEU A 11 0.92 11.80 4.19
N PRO A 12 1.03 11.18 5.39
CA PRO A 12 0.98 11.90 6.66
C PRO A 12 2.06 12.98 6.85
N ASP A 13 3.28 12.74 6.35
CA ASP A 13 4.39 13.71 6.33
C ASP A 13 4.20 14.85 5.30
N GLN A 14 3.02 14.94 4.68
CA GLN A 14 2.66 15.88 3.60
C GLN A 14 3.44 15.67 2.30
N SER A 15 4.26 14.62 2.19
CA SER A 15 4.84 14.24 0.92
C SER A 15 3.77 13.67 -0.02
N ALA A 16 4.06 13.69 -1.32
CA ALA A 16 3.13 13.29 -2.36
C ALA A 16 3.77 12.23 -3.27
N ILE A 17 2.99 11.21 -3.65
CA ILE A 17 3.40 10.17 -4.60
C ILE A 17 2.46 10.17 -5.80
N PRO A 18 2.91 10.67 -6.96
CA PRO A 18 2.20 10.49 -8.23
C PRO A 18 2.15 9.00 -8.60
N CYS A 19 0.95 8.50 -8.89
CA CYS A 19 0.68 7.08 -9.15
C CYS A 19 -0.27 6.88 -10.34
N HIS A 20 -0.41 5.62 -10.75
CA HIS A 20 -1.39 5.18 -11.74
C HIS A 20 -2.52 4.43 -11.04
N LYS A 21 -3.76 4.88 -11.18
CA LYS A 21 -4.95 4.23 -10.63
C LYS A 21 -4.98 2.76 -11.02
N VAL A 22 -4.69 2.44 -12.28
CA VAL A 22 -4.70 1.05 -12.78
C VAL A 22 -3.75 0.12 -12.03
N VAL A 23 -2.56 0.59 -11.65
CA VAL A 23 -1.60 -0.23 -10.89
C VAL A 23 -2.10 -0.44 -9.47
N LEU A 24 -2.58 0.62 -8.82
CA LEU A 24 -3.13 0.55 -7.47
C LEU A 24 -4.35 -0.38 -7.39
N MET A 25 -5.28 -0.28 -8.37
CA MET A 25 -6.48 -1.12 -8.46
C MET A 25 -6.12 -2.59 -8.67
N ALA A 26 -5.16 -2.88 -9.56
CA ALA A 26 -4.73 -4.25 -9.83
C ALA A 26 -4.09 -4.91 -8.61
N ALA A 27 -3.36 -4.13 -7.80
CA ALA A 27 -2.65 -4.64 -6.63
C ALA A 27 -3.52 -4.72 -5.37
N SER A 28 -4.56 -3.89 -5.24
CA SER A 28 -5.31 -3.71 -4.01
C SER A 28 -6.82 -3.58 -4.24
N PRO A 29 -7.62 -4.52 -3.70
CA PRO A 29 -9.09 -4.43 -3.74
C PRO A 29 -9.66 -3.17 -3.07
N PHE A 30 -8.93 -2.60 -2.09
CA PHE A 30 -9.30 -1.32 -1.49
C PHE A 30 -9.28 -0.20 -2.54
N PHE A 31 -8.17 -0.06 -3.28
CA PHE A 31 -8.08 0.95 -4.33
C PHE A 31 -9.03 0.67 -5.49
N ASP A 32 -9.21 -0.60 -5.87
CA ASP A 32 -10.19 -1.00 -6.87
C ASP A 32 -11.60 -0.52 -6.52
N THR A 33 -12.04 -0.80 -5.30
CA THR A 33 -13.33 -0.37 -4.79
C THR A 33 -13.41 1.16 -4.69
N MET A 34 -12.38 1.80 -4.14
CA MET A 34 -12.35 3.26 -3.95
C MET A 34 -12.52 4.00 -5.28
N PHE A 35 -11.76 3.63 -6.31
CA PHE A 35 -11.80 4.30 -7.61
C PHE A 35 -13.04 3.96 -8.44
N GLN A 36 -13.69 2.81 -8.22
CA GLN A 36 -14.93 2.44 -8.89
C GLN A 36 -16.20 2.92 -8.16
N SER A 37 -16.12 3.27 -6.88
CA SER A 37 -17.28 3.56 -6.02
C SER A 37 -18.15 4.75 -6.47
N GLY A 38 -17.62 5.62 -7.35
CA GLY A 38 -18.28 6.87 -7.74
C GLY A 38 -18.41 7.90 -6.60
N LEU A 39 -17.81 7.62 -5.44
CA LEU A 39 -17.72 8.54 -4.31
C LEU A 39 -16.75 9.67 -4.64
N LYS A 40 -16.84 10.77 -3.89
CA LYS A 40 -16.06 11.98 -4.12
C LYS A 40 -14.56 11.66 -4.14
N GLU A 41 -14.12 10.79 -3.24
CA GLU A 41 -12.76 10.29 -3.12
C GLU A 41 -12.31 9.56 -4.40
N GLY A 42 -13.17 8.76 -5.04
CA GLY A 42 -12.85 8.08 -6.29
C GLY A 42 -12.67 9.04 -7.49
N ALA A 43 -13.35 10.18 -7.44
CA ALA A 43 -13.26 11.26 -8.44
C ALA A 43 -12.12 12.26 -8.17
N GLU A 44 -11.56 12.29 -6.96
CA GLU A 44 -10.46 13.18 -6.61
C GLU A 44 -9.13 12.73 -7.24
N GLN A 45 -8.34 13.71 -7.67
CA GLN A 45 -6.98 13.48 -8.17
C GLN A 45 -5.94 13.41 -7.05
N ASN A 46 -6.29 13.82 -5.82
CA ASN A 46 -5.41 13.78 -4.66
C ASN A 46 -6.09 12.98 -3.56
N ILE A 47 -5.52 11.84 -3.18
CA ILE A 47 -6.07 10.93 -2.16
C ILE A 47 -5.19 11.02 -0.92
N LYS A 48 -5.77 11.38 0.22
CA LYS A 48 -5.06 11.34 1.51
C LYS A 48 -5.04 9.92 2.04
N LEU A 49 -3.87 9.45 2.44
CA LEU A 49 -3.69 8.17 3.12
C LEU A 49 -3.13 8.42 4.51
N ASP A 50 -3.84 7.95 5.53
CA ASP A 50 -3.50 8.15 6.94
C ASP A 50 -3.54 6.83 7.76
N PHE A 51 -3.60 5.69 7.08
CA PHE A 51 -3.68 4.38 7.72
C PHE A 51 -2.35 3.90 8.33
N ALA A 52 -1.22 4.47 7.91
CA ALA A 52 0.12 4.12 8.37
C ALA A 52 1.09 5.29 8.16
N ASP A 53 2.30 5.18 8.71
CA ASP A 53 3.36 6.16 8.51
C ASP A 53 3.78 6.25 7.03
N SER A 54 4.23 7.43 6.60
CA SER A 54 4.60 7.70 5.21
C SER A 54 5.58 6.69 4.62
N ASP A 55 6.53 6.19 5.40
CA ASP A 55 7.54 5.24 4.92
C ASP A 55 6.94 3.85 4.67
N ILE A 56 6.01 3.41 5.50
CA ILE A 56 5.26 2.17 5.28
C ILE A 56 4.39 2.28 4.02
N ILE A 57 3.73 3.42 3.82
CA ILE A 57 2.95 3.66 2.60
C ILE A 57 3.86 3.65 1.36
N LYS A 58 5.03 4.28 1.41
CA LYS A 58 6.01 4.27 0.31
C LYS A 58 6.44 2.84 -0.04
N ILE A 59 6.77 2.02 0.97
CA ILE A 59 7.14 0.61 0.77
C ILE A 59 6.00 -0.18 0.09
N LEU A 60 4.76 -0.01 0.56
CA LEU A 60 3.59 -0.68 -0.01
C LEU A 60 3.31 -0.25 -1.45
N VAL A 61 3.46 1.04 -1.75
CA VAL A 61 3.29 1.55 -3.11
C VAL A 61 4.40 1.05 -4.01
N GLU A 62 5.66 1.03 -3.57
CA GLU A 62 6.77 0.47 -4.33
C GLU A 62 6.54 -1.01 -4.65
N PHE A 63 6.11 -1.80 -3.66
CA PHE A 63 5.71 -3.19 -3.84
C PHE A 63 4.63 -3.38 -4.92
N PHE A 64 3.68 -2.46 -5.04
CA PHE A 64 2.66 -2.54 -6.09
C PHE A 64 3.22 -2.38 -7.51
N TYR A 65 4.36 -1.71 -7.67
CA TYR A 65 5.03 -1.56 -8.97
C TYR A 65 6.07 -2.64 -9.24
N THR A 66 6.73 -3.14 -8.20
CA THR A 66 7.87 -4.06 -8.35
C THR A 66 7.49 -5.52 -8.15
N GLY A 67 6.49 -5.78 -7.30
CA GLY A 67 6.20 -7.12 -6.77
C GLY A 67 7.17 -7.58 -5.67
N ASP A 68 8.16 -6.76 -5.33
CA ASP A 68 9.20 -7.07 -4.34
C ASP A 68 9.00 -6.24 -3.07
N ILE A 69 9.18 -6.87 -1.91
CA ILE A 69 9.11 -6.20 -0.61
C ILE A 69 10.10 -6.83 0.37
N GLU A 70 10.83 -5.98 1.10
CA GLU A 70 11.75 -6.43 2.15
C GLU A 70 11.06 -6.42 3.52
N LEU A 71 10.94 -7.58 4.14
CA LEU A 71 10.37 -7.74 5.47
C LEU A 71 11.47 -7.69 6.53
N THR A 72 11.26 -6.88 7.56
CA THR A 72 12.19 -6.72 8.70
C THR A 72 11.43 -6.76 10.03
N ALA A 73 12.16 -6.97 11.13
CA ALA A 73 11.55 -6.97 12.47
C ALA A 73 10.91 -5.61 12.82
N GLU A 74 11.42 -4.51 12.26
CA GLU A 74 10.92 -3.16 12.49
C GLU A 74 9.65 -2.87 11.69
N ASN A 75 9.55 -3.33 10.44
CA ASN A 75 8.45 -2.96 9.54
C ASN A 75 7.27 -3.95 9.57
N ILE A 76 7.49 -5.20 9.98
CA ILE A 76 6.55 -6.30 9.77
C ILE A 76 5.16 -6.05 10.35
N LYS A 77 5.07 -5.49 11.57
CA LYS A 77 3.78 -5.23 12.22
C LYS A 77 2.95 -4.20 11.46
N ALA A 78 3.60 -3.16 10.95
CA ALA A 78 2.95 -2.13 10.17
C ALA A 78 2.57 -2.64 8.78
N LEU A 79 3.39 -3.51 8.17
CA LEU A 79 3.07 -4.15 6.90
C LEU A 79 1.89 -5.13 7.01
N VAL A 80 1.74 -5.87 8.12
CA VAL A 80 0.53 -6.67 8.38
C VAL A 80 -0.71 -5.78 8.40
N ALA A 81 -0.72 -4.72 9.22
CA ALA A 81 -1.85 -3.80 9.32
C ALA A 81 -2.17 -3.12 7.98
N GLY A 82 -1.14 -2.67 7.24
CA GLY A 82 -1.30 -2.07 5.93
C GLY A 82 -1.85 -3.05 4.89
N SER A 83 -1.39 -4.30 4.89
CA SER A 83 -1.90 -5.34 3.98
C SER A 83 -3.37 -5.68 4.24
N GLU A 84 -3.81 -5.62 5.50
CA GLU A 84 -5.21 -5.81 5.88
C GLU A 84 -6.07 -4.63 5.41
N PHE A 85 -5.64 -3.40 5.71
CA PHE A 85 -6.34 -2.19 5.25
C PHE A 85 -6.50 -2.16 3.73
N LEU A 86 -5.43 -2.48 3.00
CA LEU A 86 -5.39 -2.49 1.54
C LEU A 86 -6.04 -3.75 0.94
N CYS A 87 -6.54 -4.68 1.76
CA CYS A 87 -7.13 -5.95 1.34
C CYS A 87 -6.19 -6.84 0.50
N CYS A 88 -4.87 -6.72 0.68
CA CYS A 88 -3.85 -7.43 -0.07
C CYS A 88 -3.55 -8.80 0.56
N LYS A 89 -4.40 -9.80 0.26
CA LYS A 89 -4.31 -11.14 0.87
C LYS A 89 -2.96 -11.84 0.69
N HIS A 90 -2.35 -11.72 -0.49
CA HIS A 90 -1.05 -12.34 -0.77
C HIS A 90 0.07 -11.73 0.07
N LEU A 91 0.11 -10.40 0.16
CA LEU A 91 1.07 -9.71 1.03
C LEU A 91 0.85 -10.07 2.50
N ARG A 92 -0.41 -10.12 2.95
CA ARG A 92 -0.73 -10.51 4.33
C ARG A 92 -0.20 -11.90 4.66
N ALA A 93 -0.43 -12.88 3.79
CA ALA A 93 0.06 -14.24 3.97
C ALA A 93 1.59 -14.30 4.02
N HIS A 94 2.28 -13.52 3.17
CA HIS A 94 3.75 -13.45 3.18
C HIS A 94 4.29 -12.84 4.48
N CYS A 95 3.64 -11.79 5.00
CA CYS A 95 3.97 -11.22 6.30
C CYS A 95 3.71 -12.21 7.46
N GLU A 96 2.62 -12.96 7.41
CA GLU A 96 2.28 -13.99 8.40
C GLU A 96 3.32 -15.13 8.41
N GLU A 97 3.78 -15.58 7.23
CA GLU A 97 4.84 -16.59 7.08
C GLU A 97 6.16 -16.11 7.71
N TYR A 98 6.59 -14.88 7.40
CA TYR A 98 7.79 -14.30 8.01
C TYR A 98 7.71 -14.25 9.55
N LEU A 99 6.53 -13.95 10.11
CA LEU A 99 6.33 -13.92 11.56
C LEU A 99 6.41 -15.31 12.20
N VAL A 100 5.89 -16.34 11.54
CA VAL A 100 6.02 -17.72 12.03
C VAL A 100 7.49 -18.13 12.05
N ASP A 101 8.21 -17.89 10.95
CA ASP A 101 9.63 -18.26 10.82
C ASP A 101 10.52 -17.54 11.84
N THR A 102 10.21 -16.28 12.17
CA THR A 102 10.98 -15.52 13.17
C THR A 102 10.65 -15.88 14.61
N VAL A 103 9.45 -16.40 14.90
CA VAL A 103 9.07 -16.88 16.24
C VAL A 103 9.69 -18.24 16.54
N ASP A 104 9.86 -19.11 15.54
CA ASP A 104 10.54 -20.41 15.71
C ASP A 104 12.07 -20.30 15.89
N LEU A 105 12.64 -19.11 15.67
CA LEU A 105 14.07 -18.81 15.86
C LEU A 105 14.37 -18.15 17.23
N SER A 106 13.37 -17.97 18.10
CA SER A 106 13.51 -17.40 19.45
C SER A 106 13.29 -18.43 20.56
#